data_AF-A0A0F9DBK3-F1
#
_entry.id   AF-A0A0F9DBK3-F1
#
_cell.length_a   1.000
_cell.length_b   1.000
_cell.length_c   1.000
_cell.angle_alpha   90.00
_cell.angle_beta   90.00
_cell.angle_gamma   90.00
#
_symmetry.space_group_name_H-M   'P 1'
#
loop_
_entity.id
_entity.type
_entity.pdbx_description
1 polymer ?
#
loop_
_entity_poly.entity_id
_entity_poly.type
_entity_poly.pdbx_seq_one_letter_code
_entity_poly.pdbx_strand_id
1 'polypeptide(L)'
;MKTCKTSLGGVPACNLGSLTKWIQIVGSRASCTGLKPDLETPEHHPIMVIAKAPDMKDKLTIGAGRNIDKLKDLLALATISTEDVYVTGLVKCAPPKRNPSVQEIKACMGHLADELRAVDPEVVVIMGSDALRAFNLTGQGGVNHLHGQIIKKAFPHDDELTKEYNIVVTMDPNALYMNPDPKLHGMMVKDLRLAKSVVEGKLINPESKLTDYALITKPEDLEWMVDMIKAKGVFAFDTESRSLPWSKEPMMCMTFCWGYGKDEITAAVLPFYNHDSEGEDWKLKPTWNYGDRNYIIKILKRIFEDPHIPKIAHNIKYDMCVILKHMGIKTNGFLFDTMLMHHLLWEHPPHDLEYLSDLELNTGDYSKELHKITGSGYVLKATYDNIPDEMLWPYAVMDAENAYRLMMTYFPRLKASANLWKLYQEEVHPFIRTLFKAEWYGCRLDHT
;
A
#
# COMPACT_ATOMS: atom_id res chain seq x y z
N MET A 1 34.06 -31.83 -16.51
CA MET A 1 32.98 -31.18 -17.30
C MET A 1 32.20 -32.23 -18.07
N LYS A 2 30.96 -32.54 -17.68
CA LYS A 2 29.96 -33.18 -18.55
C LYS A 2 28.68 -32.37 -18.39
N THR A 3 28.41 -31.55 -19.39
CA THR A 3 27.27 -30.65 -19.51
C THR A 3 25.99 -31.44 -19.79
N CYS A 4 24.86 -30.93 -19.31
CA CYS A 4 23.53 -31.39 -19.70
C CYS A 4 23.40 -31.28 -21.23
N LYS A 5 23.44 -32.42 -21.93
CA LYS A 5 23.28 -32.50 -23.39
C LYS A 5 21.81 -32.60 -23.81
N THR A 6 20.88 -32.22 -22.93
CA THR A 6 19.48 -32.04 -23.23
C THR A 6 18.98 -30.80 -22.51
N SER A 7 19.46 -29.63 -22.94
CA SER A 7 18.49 -28.54 -23.12
C SER A 7 17.39 -29.11 -23.99
N LEU A 8 16.15 -29.21 -23.49
CA LEU A 8 15.02 -29.87 -24.16
C LEU A 8 15.00 -29.62 -25.68
N GLY A 9 15.55 -30.58 -26.41
CA GLY A 9 15.80 -30.57 -27.85
C GLY A 9 15.25 -31.86 -28.44
N GLY A 10 13.93 -32.00 -28.41
CA GLY A 10 13.21 -33.20 -28.82
C GLY A 10 12.54 -33.89 -27.63
N VAL A 11 11.23 -33.68 -27.49
CA VAL A 11 10.35 -34.23 -26.43
C VAL A 11 10.20 -35.75 -26.62
N PRO A 12 10.41 -36.56 -25.57
CA PRO A 12 9.29 -37.30 -25.00
C PRO A 12 9.32 -37.36 -23.47
N ALA A 13 8.16 -37.07 -22.87
CA ALA A 13 7.75 -37.29 -21.48
C ALA A 13 8.73 -36.85 -20.36
N CYS A 14 8.30 -35.87 -19.56
CA CYS A 14 8.81 -35.71 -18.20
C CYS A 14 8.43 -37.00 -17.45
N ASN A 15 9.38 -37.93 -17.29
CA ASN A 15 9.13 -39.26 -16.74
C ASN A 15 9.10 -39.22 -15.21
N LEU A 16 8.29 -38.31 -14.65
CA LEU A 16 7.83 -38.38 -13.27
C LEU A 16 6.73 -39.45 -13.29
N GLY A 17 7.06 -40.67 -12.86
CA GLY A 17 6.17 -41.83 -12.95
C GLY A 17 4.78 -41.60 -12.34
N SER A 18 3.81 -42.44 -12.72
CA SER A 18 2.40 -42.38 -12.28
C SER A 18 2.26 -42.06 -10.79
N LEU A 19 1.54 -40.98 -10.47
CA LEU A 19 1.39 -40.45 -9.12
C LEU A 19 0.68 -41.42 -8.19
N THR A 20 1.48 -42.19 -7.46
CA THR A 20 1.07 -42.82 -6.19
C THR A 20 1.79 -42.20 -4.99
N LYS A 21 2.73 -41.27 -5.23
CA LYS A 21 3.40 -40.47 -4.20
C LYS A 21 3.63 -39.05 -4.69
N TRP A 22 3.18 -38.07 -3.90
CA TRP A 22 3.30 -36.64 -4.13
C TRP A 22 4.79 -36.22 -4.07
N ILE A 23 5.32 -35.65 -5.14
CA ILE A 23 6.75 -35.35 -5.28
C ILE A 23 6.97 -33.85 -5.39
N GLN A 24 7.62 -33.25 -4.38
CA GLN A 24 8.48 -32.09 -4.60
C GLN A 24 9.83 -32.64 -5.11
N ILE A 25 10.28 -32.20 -6.29
CA ILE A 25 11.57 -32.64 -6.83
C ILE A 25 12.66 -32.07 -5.91
N VAL A 26 13.60 -32.86 -5.39
CA VAL A 26 14.84 -32.33 -4.77
C VAL A 26 16.02 -33.14 -5.29
N GLY A 27 16.74 -32.59 -6.25
CA GLY A 27 17.80 -33.28 -6.98
C GLY A 27 19.17 -32.64 -6.78
N SER A 28 20.06 -33.36 -6.09
CA SER A 28 21.49 -33.21 -6.38
C SER A 28 21.79 -33.96 -7.69
N ARG A 29 22.13 -33.19 -8.74
CA ARG A 29 22.59 -33.58 -10.09
C ARG A 29 21.49 -33.80 -11.14
N ALA A 30 21.34 -32.79 -11.99
CA ALA A 30 21.13 -32.78 -13.46
C ALA A 30 20.40 -33.96 -14.15
N SER A 31 19.43 -34.58 -13.48
CA SER A 31 18.50 -35.59 -13.98
C SER A 31 17.25 -35.53 -13.10
N CYS A 32 16.05 -35.53 -13.70
CA CYS A 32 14.78 -35.58 -12.98
C CYS A 32 14.53 -36.99 -12.40
N THR A 33 15.49 -37.53 -11.65
CA THR A 33 15.46 -38.90 -11.11
C THR A 33 15.82 -38.98 -9.62
N GLY A 34 16.00 -37.84 -8.95
CA GLY A 34 16.24 -37.78 -7.50
C GLY A 34 14.93 -37.76 -6.72
N LEU A 35 14.36 -38.93 -6.45
CA LEU A 35 13.18 -39.11 -5.59
C LEU A 35 13.62 -39.26 -4.13
N LYS A 36 13.09 -38.43 -3.21
CA LYS A 36 13.06 -38.76 -1.77
C LYS A 36 11.70 -39.39 -1.43
N PRO A 37 11.62 -40.48 -0.65
CA PRO A 37 10.37 -41.22 -0.44
C PRO A 37 9.39 -40.64 0.60
N ASP A 38 9.77 -39.56 1.31
CA ASP A 38 9.13 -39.19 2.59
C ASP A 38 8.75 -37.69 2.64
N LEU A 39 7.68 -37.29 1.94
CA LEU A 39 6.94 -36.06 2.24
C LEU A 39 5.44 -36.33 2.10
N GLU A 40 4.70 -35.87 3.09
CA GLU A 40 3.26 -36.04 3.26
C GLU A 40 2.48 -35.40 2.10
N THR A 41 1.24 -35.88 1.87
CA THR A 41 0.26 -35.25 0.97
C THR A 41 0.26 -33.73 1.20
N PRO A 42 0.26 -32.88 0.14
CA PRO A 42 0.10 -31.44 0.32
C PRO A 42 -1.11 -31.21 1.22
N GLU A 43 -0.89 -30.58 2.37
CA GLU A 43 -1.98 -30.20 3.25
C GLU A 43 -2.87 -29.20 2.50
N HIS A 44 -4.13 -29.11 2.91
CA HIS A 44 -5.03 -28.12 2.32
C HIS A 44 -4.49 -26.72 2.61
N HIS A 45 -4.23 -25.95 1.55
CA HIS A 45 -3.90 -24.53 1.63
C HIS A 45 -4.97 -23.75 0.87
N PRO A 46 -5.64 -22.78 1.50
CA PRO A 46 -6.74 -22.07 0.85
C PRO A 46 -6.28 -21.21 -0.33
N ILE A 47 -5.01 -20.78 -0.34
CA ILE A 47 -4.41 -19.99 -1.43
C ILE A 47 -3.32 -20.81 -2.12
N MET A 48 -3.41 -20.94 -3.44
CA MET A 48 -2.36 -21.52 -4.28
C MET A 48 -1.74 -20.46 -5.19
N VAL A 49 -0.45 -20.20 -5.07
CA VAL A 49 0.29 -19.25 -5.91
C VAL A 49 1.04 -20.03 -7.01
N ILE A 50 0.75 -19.73 -8.27
CA ILE A 50 1.39 -20.34 -9.44
C ILE A 50 2.35 -19.33 -10.07
N ALA A 51 3.63 -19.54 -9.81
CA ALA A 51 4.75 -18.84 -10.44
C ALA A 51 5.12 -19.49 -11.78
N LYS A 52 6.05 -18.85 -12.49
CA LYS A 52 6.56 -19.35 -13.76
C LYS A 52 7.39 -20.64 -13.63
N ALA A 53 8.47 -20.58 -12.84
CA ALA A 53 9.46 -21.66 -12.71
C ALA A 53 10.25 -21.49 -11.40
N PRO A 54 10.83 -22.57 -10.84
CA PRO A 54 11.78 -22.46 -9.73
C PRO A 54 13.09 -21.77 -10.17
N ASP A 55 13.78 -21.11 -9.24
CA ASP A 55 15.08 -20.45 -9.48
C ASP A 55 16.21 -21.50 -9.61
N MET A 56 17.25 -21.21 -10.40
CA MET A 56 18.37 -22.11 -10.65
C MET A 56 19.34 -22.25 -9.47
N LYS A 57 19.42 -21.25 -8.59
CA LYS A 57 20.33 -21.29 -7.43
C LYS A 57 19.80 -22.13 -6.28
N ASP A 58 18.50 -22.38 -6.30
CA ASP A 58 17.79 -22.95 -5.17
C ASP A 58 17.33 -24.36 -5.52
N LYS A 59 17.68 -25.29 -4.64
CA LYS A 59 17.52 -26.73 -4.85
C LYS A 59 16.05 -27.11 -4.83
N LEU A 60 15.37 -26.97 -5.98
CA LEU A 60 14.12 -27.62 -6.40
C LEU A 60 12.92 -27.64 -5.42
N THR A 61 12.99 -26.99 -4.26
CA THR A 61 11.82 -26.55 -3.50
C THR A 61 11.27 -25.30 -4.19
N ILE A 62 9.98 -25.31 -4.55
CA ILE A 62 9.29 -24.04 -4.79
C ILE A 62 9.29 -23.30 -3.45
N GLY A 63 10.15 -22.30 -3.27
CA GLY A 63 10.33 -21.70 -1.94
C GLY A 63 11.70 -21.12 -1.59
N ALA A 64 12.68 -21.15 -2.49
CA ALA A 64 13.98 -20.50 -2.27
C ALA A 64 14.41 -19.70 -3.51
N GLY A 65 14.96 -18.51 -3.28
CA GLY A 65 15.44 -17.57 -4.31
C GLY A 65 14.84 -16.18 -4.17
N ARG A 66 15.47 -15.16 -4.78
CA ARG A 66 15.08 -13.74 -4.60
C ARG A 66 13.57 -13.47 -4.78
N ASN A 67 12.93 -14.17 -5.72
CA ASN A 67 11.49 -14.02 -5.96
C ASN A 67 10.60 -14.50 -4.82
N ILE A 68 11.02 -15.52 -4.05
CA ILE A 68 10.22 -15.98 -2.92
C ILE A 68 10.31 -15.01 -1.75
N ASP A 69 11.47 -14.39 -1.53
CA ASP A 69 11.64 -13.39 -0.47
C ASP A 69 10.74 -12.20 -0.78
N LYS A 70 10.71 -11.77 -2.04
CA LYS A 70 9.79 -10.71 -2.46
C LYS A 70 8.31 -11.11 -2.36
N LEU A 71 7.96 -12.36 -2.68
CA LEU A 71 6.61 -12.86 -2.47
C LEU A 71 6.24 -12.86 -0.98
N LYS A 72 7.15 -13.26 -0.09
CA LYS A 72 6.93 -13.23 1.36
C LYS A 72 6.69 -11.81 1.86
N ASP A 73 7.45 -10.82 1.38
CA ASP A 73 7.22 -9.41 1.69
C ASP A 73 5.79 -8.97 1.28
N LEU A 74 5.39 -9.34 0.05
CA LEU A 74 4.06 -9.01 -0.49
C LEU A 74 2.95 -9.70 0.31
N LEU A 75 3.13 -10.97 0.70
CA LEU A 75 2.19 -11.71 1.55
C LEU A 75 2.07 -11.08 2.94
N ALA A 76 3.18 -10.69 3.55
CA ALA A 76 3.20 -10.02 4.85
C ALA A 76 2.44 -8.68 4.80
N LEU A 77 2.65 -7.88 3.76
CA LEU A 77 1.90 -6.64 3.51
C LEU A 77 0.41 -6.89 3.22
N ALA A 78 0.11 -7.98 2.53
CA ALA A 78 -1.26 -8.44 2.30
C ALA A 78 -1.90 -9.05 3.56
N THR A 79 -1.16 -9.17 4.67
CA THR A 79 -1.57 -9.81 5.93
C THR A 79 -1.98 -11.27 5.74
N ILE A 80 -1.28 -11.99 4.87
CA ILE A 80 -1.47 -13.41 4.58
C ILE A 80 -0.35 -14.21 5.25
N SER A 81 -0.71 -15.26 6.01
CA SER A 81 0.28 -16.18 6.56
C SER A 81 0.90 -17.00 5.44
N THR A 82 2.22 -17.22 5.49
CA THR A 82 2.87 -18.15 4.56
C THR A 82 2.40 -19.59 4.73
N GLU A 83 1.81 -19.93 5.88
CA GLU A 83 1.22 -21.26 6.15
C GLU A 83 -0.10 -21.47 5.39
N ASP A 84 -0.81 -20.40 5.00
CA ASP A 84 -2.06 -20.48 4.23
C ASP A 84 -1.81 -20.61 2.71
N VAL A 85 -0.54 -20.60 2.29
CA VAL A 85 -0.15 -20.43 0.89
C VAL A 85 0.69 -21.59 0.39
N TYR A 86 0.16 -22.33 -0.57
CA TYR A 86 0.92 -23.28 -1.37
C TYR A 86 1.54 -22.59 -2.59
N VAL A 87 2.86 -22.53 -2.69
CA VAL A 87 3.53 -21.95 -3.86
C VAL A 87 4.00 -23.06 -4.80
N THR A 88 3.67 -22.95 -6.08
CA THR A 88 4.15 -23.85 -7.14
C THR A 88 4.62 -23.11 -8.40
N GLY A 89 5.22 -23.85 -9.34
CA GLY A 89 5.63 -23.35 -10.66
C GLY A 89 4.88 -24.06 -11.80
N LEU A 90 4.66 -23.35 -12.91
CA LEU A 90 4.13 -23.93 -14.17
C LEU A 90 5.04 -25.05 -14.68
N VAL A 91 6.35 -24.89 -14.51
CA VAL A 91 7.33 -25.94 -14.76
C VAL A 91 7.98 -26.36 -13.45
N LYS A 92 8.16 -27.67 -13.26
CA LYS A 92 8.78 -28.25 -12.05
C LYS A 92 10.30 -28.20 -12.08
N CYS A 93 10.86 -27.90 -13.25
CA CYS A 93 12.30 -27.86 -13.49
C CYS A 93 12.72 -26.44 -13.86
N ALA A 94 13.81 -25.97 -13.26
CA ALA A 94 14.35 -24.64 -13.54
C ALA A 94 14.95 -24.61 -14.98
N PRO A 95 14.45 -23.76 -15.89
CA PRO A 95 15.05 -23.58 -17.21
C PRO A 95 16.39 -22.82 -17.11
N PRO A 96 17.38 -23.12 -17.97
CA PRO A 96 18.71 -22.53 -17.88
C PRO A 96 18.75 -21.06 -18.34
N LYS A 97 18.70 -20.12 -17.39
CA LYS A 97 18.76 -18.64 -17.61
C LYS A 97 17.86 -18.13 -18.73
N ARG A 98 16.69 -18.75 -18.90
CA ARG A 98 15.67 -18.34 -19.88
C ARG A 98 14.28 -18.63 -19.33
N ASN A 99 13.27 -18.12 -20.03
CA ASN A 99 11.89 -18.53 -19.80
C ASN A 99 11.67 -19.98 -20.25
N PRO A 100 10.75 -20.73 -19.61
CA PRO A 100 10.38 -22.05 -20.08
C PRO A 100 9.71 -21.97 -21.45
N SER A 101 9.92 -22.98 -22.28
CA SER A 101 9.28 -23.11 -23.59
C SER A 101 7.83 -23.58 -23.45
N VAL A 102 7.05 -23.43 -24.53
CA VAL A 102 5.67 -23.92 -24.58
C VAL A 102 5.62 -25.44 -24.34
N GLN A 103 6.59 -26.18 -24.87
CA GLN A 103 6.67 -27.63 -24.69
C GLN A 103 7.01 -28.02 -23.25
N GLU A 104 7.87 -27.24 -22.58
CA GLU A 104 8.20 -27.43 -21.16
C GLU A 104 6.98 -27.22 -20.25
N ILE A 105 6.23 -26.15 -20.50
CA ILE A 105 4.98 -25.88 -19.79
C ILE A 105 3.98 -27.01 -20.05
N LYS A 106 3.74 -27.36 -21.33
CA LYS A 106 2.80 -28.43 -21.70
C LYS A 106 3.14 -29.76 -21.03
N ALA A 107 4.43 -30.11 -20.93
CA ALA A 107 4.89 -31.33 -20.29
C ALA A 107 4.62 -31.37 -18.77
N CYS A 108 4.43 -30.22 -18.12
CA CYS A 108 4.20 -30.11 -16.68
C CYS A 108 2.73 -29.94 -16.29
N MET A 109 1.79 -29.84 -17.25
CA MET A 109 0.38 -29.58 -16.95
C MET A 109 -0.30 -30.71 -16.18
N GLY A 110 0.06 -31.97 -16.44
CA GLY A 110 -0.44 -33.10 -15.64
C GLY A 110 -0.08 -32.95 -14.15
N HIS A 111 1.19 -32.66 -13.85
CA HIS A 111 1.64 -32.43 -12.47
C HIS A 111 0.94 -31.23 -11.81
N LEU A 112 0.66 -30.17 -12.56
CA LEU A 112 -0.08 -29.03 -12.03
C LEU A 112 -1.54 -29.38 -11.75
N ALA A 113 -2.17 -30.22 -12.59
CA ALA A 113 -3.51 -30.74 -12.32
C ALA A 113 -3.53 -31.59 -11.05
N ASP A 114 -2.52 -32.42 -10.84
CA ASP A 114 -2.40 -33.22 -9.62
C ASP A 114 -2.24 -32.34 -8.37
N GLU A 115 -1.37 -31.34 -8.41
CA GLU A 115 -1.20 -30.38 -7.30
C GLU A 115 -2.51 -29.64 -7.00
N LEU A 116 -3.22 -29.17 -8.03
CA LEU A 116 -4.53 -28.52 -7.86
C LEU A 116 -5.53 -29.45 -7.16
N ARG A 117 -5.55 -30.75 -7.51
CA ARG A 117 -6.41 -31.74 -6.84
C ARG A 117 -6.01 -32.01 -5.39
N ALA A 118 -4.70 -32.08 -5.11
CA ALA A 118 -4.22 -32.38 -3.77
C ALA A 118 -4.46 -31.22 -2.80
N VAL A 119 -4.05 -30.02 -3.21
CA VAL A 119 -4.14 -28.81 -2.38
C VAL A 119 -5.60 -28.37 -2.24
N ASP A 120 -6.39 -28.58 -3.29
CA ASP A 120 -7.79 -28.19 -3.39
C ASP A 120 -8.04 -26.73 -2.97
N PRO A 121 -7.33 -25.74 -3.56
CA PRO A 121 -7.38 -24.37 -3.08
C PRO A 121 -8.75 -23.72 -3.31
N GLU A 122 -9.08 -22.75 -2.47
CA GLU A 122 -10.25 -21.88 -2.64
C GLU A 122 -10.00 -20.80 -3.69
N VAL A 123 -8.74 -20.33 -3.77
CA VAL A 123 -8.29 -19.33 -4.75
C VAL A 123 -6.91 -19.68 -5.31
N VAL A 124 -6.75 -19.46 -6.62
CA VAL A 124 -5.49 -19.63 -7.35
C VAL A 124 -4.99 -18.26 -7.78
N VAL A 125 -3.82 -17.88 -7.29
CA VAL A 125 -3.13 -16.65 -7.70
C VAL A 125 -2.13 -16.99 -8.79
N ILE A 126 -2.37 -16.54 -10.02
CA ILE A 126 -1.45 -16.78 -11.15
C ILE A 126 -0.57 -15.56 -11.40
N MET A 127 0.74 -15.80 -11.57
CA MET A 127 1.72 -14.72 -11.73
C MET A 127 2.25 -14.65 -13.17
N GLY A 128 2.02 -13.51 -13.82
CA GLY A 128 2.60 -13.19 -15.12
C GLY A 128 1.90 -13.85 -16.32
N SER A 129 2.38 -13.49 -17.52
CA SER A 129 1.72 -13.82 -18.79
C SER A 129 1.78 -15.30 -19.19
N ASP A 130 2.80 -16.03 -18.73
CA ASP A 130 2.92 -17.46 -19.03
C ASP A 130 1.87 -18.28 -18.26
N ALA A 131 1.57 -17.90 -17.02
CA ALA A 131 0.53 -18.56 -16.23
C ALA A 131 -0.86 -18.23 -16.80
N LEU A 132 -1.05 -16.98 -17.21
CA LEU A 132 -2.26 -16.53 -17.90
C LEU A 132 -2.53 -17.32 -19.19
N ARG A 133 -1.49 -17.66 -19.94
CA ARG A 133 -1.59 -18.52 -21.13
C ARG A 133 -1.92 -19.97 -20.76
N ALA A 134 -1.31 -20.53 -19.71
CA ALA A 134 -1.58 -21.88 -19.24
C ALA A 134 -3.03 -22.07 -18.74
N PHE A 135 -3.69 -21.00 -18.31
CA PHE A 135 -5.12 -21.04 -17.94
C PHE A 135 -6.07 -20.63 -19.08
N ASN A 136 -5.57 -20.47 -20.33
CA ASN A 136 -6.35 -20.02 -21.50
C ASN A 136 -7.10 -18.68 -21.27
N LEU A 137 -6.48 -17.75 -20.53
CA LEU A 137 -7.08 -16.45 -20.21
C LEU A 137 -6.64 -15.31 -21.14
N THR A 138 -5.70 -15.56 -22.08
CA THR A 138 -5.19 -14.51 -22.98
C THR A 138 -6.23 -13.92 -23.92
N GLY A 139 -7.33 -14.63 -24.18
CA GLY A 139 -8.46 -14.10 -24.95
C GLY A 139 -9.31 -13.07 -24.20
N GLN A 140 -9.14 -12.97 -22.88
CA GLN A 140 -9.84 -12.00 -22.02
C GLN A 140 -8.98 -10.75 -21.74
N GLY A 141 -7.68 -10.77 -22.06
CA GLY A 141 -6.78 -9.63 -21.87
C GLY A 141 -5.37 -10.05 -21.42
N GLY A 142 -4.48 -9.05 -21.28
CA GLY A 142 -3.18 -9.24 -20.64
C GLY A 142 -3.24 -9.10 -19.12
N VAL A 143 -2.11 -9.30 -18.43
CA VAL A 143 -2.03 -9.18 -16.96
C VAL A 143 -2.47 -7.78 -16.49
N ASN A 144 -2.07 -6.72 -17.20
CA ASN A 144 -2.51 -5.33 -16.93
C ASN A 144 -4.02 -5.12 -17.03
N HIS A 145 -4.75 -5.98 -17.75
CA HIS A 145 -6.20 -5.86 -17.87
C HIS A 145 -6.93 -6.71 -16.82
N LEU A 146 -6.36 -7.86 -16.46
CA LEU A 146 -7.03 -8.89 -15.65
C LEU A 146 -6.67 -8.86 -14.16
N HIS A 147 -5.63 -8.11 -13.75
CA HIS A 147 -5.35 -7.89 -12.33
C HIS A 147 -6.51 -7.14 -11.65
N GLY A 148 -6.64 -7.30 -10.32
CA GLY A 148 -7.76 -6.74 -9.56
C GLY A 148 -9.13 -7.39 -9.82
N GLN A 149 -9.18 -8.51 -10.56
CA GLN A 149 -10.42 -9.23 -10.86
C GLN A 149 -10.37 -10.68 -10.36
N ILE A 150 -11.54 -11.23 -10.04
CA ILE A 150 -11.74 -12.66 -9.75
C ILE A 150 -12.34 -13.31 -10.99
N ILE A 151 -11.61 -14.25 -11.58
CA ILE A 151 -12.04 -14.98 -12.77
C ILE A 151 -12.35 -16.42 -12.38
N LYS A 152 -13.57 -16.90 -12.67
CA LYS A 152 -13.89 -18.32 -12.49
C LYS A 152 -13.47 -19.12 -13.71
N LYS A 153 -12.65 -20.15 -13.50
CA LYS A 153 -12.16 -20.98 -14.61
C LYS A 153 -11.74 -22.37 -14.14
N ALA A 154 -12.15 -23.40 -14.88
CA ALA A 154 -11.60 -24.75 -14.74
C ALA A 154 -10.21 -24.85 -15.38
N PHE A 155 -9.37 -25.75 -14.88
CA PHE A 155 -8.04 -25.96 -15.42
C PHE A 155 -8.14 -26.60 -16.83
N PRO A 156 -7.61 -25.95 -17.90
CA PRO A 156 -7.96 -26.32 -19.27
C PRO A 156 -7.16 -27.51 -19.84
N HIS A 157 -6.33 -28.15 -19.02
CA HIS A 157 -5.40 -29.19 -19.44
C HIS A 157 -5.68 -30.56 -18.83
N ASP A 158 -6.84 -30.72 -18.19
CA ASP A 158 -7.27 -31.96 -17.57
C ASP A 158 -8.80 -32.06 -17.60
N ASP A 159 -9.33 -32.96 -18.42
CA ASP A 159 -10.78 -33.13 -18.63
C ASP A 159 -11.48 -33.71 -17.38
N GLU A 160 -10.75 -34.35 -16.46
CA GLU A 160 -11.30 -34.88 -15.21
C GLU A 160 -11.38 -33.78 -14.13
N LEU A 161 -10.53 -32.75 -14.20
CA LEU A 161 -10.52 -31.63 -13.27
C LEU A 161 -11.54 -30.54 -13.66
N THR A 162 -12.83 -30.89 -13.52
CA THR A 162 -13.96 -30.02 -13.89
C THR A 162 -14.26 -28.89 -12.91
N LYS A 163 -13.65 -28.90 -11.71
CA LYS A 163 -13.80 -27.84 -10.70
C LYS A 163 -13.36 -26.48 -11.28
N GLU A 164 -14.23 -25.49 -11.15
CA GLU A 164 -13.85 -24.10 -11.41
C GLU A 164 -13.14 -23.50 -10.18
N TYR A 165 -12.01 -22.87 -10.41
CA TYR A 165 -11.26 -22.14 -9.37
C TYR A 165 -11.55 -20.65 -9.48
N ASN A 166 -11.55 -19.97 -8.34
CA ASN A 166 -11.42 -18.51 -8.32
C ASN A 166 -9.97 -18.17 -8.66
N ILE A 167 -9.74 -17.45 -9.75
CA ILE A 167 -8.41 -17.07 -10.21
C ILE A 167 -8.23 -15.57 -10.00
N VAL A 168 -7.16 -15.21 -9.30
CA VAL A 168 -6.67 -13.83 -9.22
C VAL A 168 -5.39 -13.74 -10.03
N VAL A 169 -5.32 -12.75 -10.91
CA VAL A 169 -4.15 -12.51 -11.75
C VAL A 169 -3.29 -11.43 -11.10
N THR A 170 -1.98 -11.66 -11.03
CA THR A 170 -1.04 -10.61 -10.61
C THR A 170 0.26 -10.65 -11.42
N MET A 171 1.11 -9.67 -11.21
CA MET A 171 2.42 -9.57 -11.86
C MET A 171 3.43 -10.51 -11.23
N ASP A 172 4.46 -10.87 -11.99
CA ASP A 172 5.61 -11.62 -11.46
C ASP A 172 6.46 -10.71 -10.55
N PRO A 173 6.76 -11.10 -9.30
CA PRO A 173 7.58 -10.30 -8.37
C PRO A 173 8.96 -9.92 -8.92
N ASN A 174 9.50 -10.64 -9.92
CA ASN A 174 10.71 -10.25 -10.63
C ASN A 174 10.65 -8.83 -11.18
N ALA A 175 9.45 -8.37 -11.56
CA ALA A 175 9.26 -7.04 -12.12
C ALA A 175 9.66 -5.93 -11.14
N LEU A 176 9.57 -6.18 -9.82
CA LEU A 176 10.01 -5.24 -8.78
C LEU A 176 11.54 -5.08 -8.70
N TYR A 177 12.32 -6.08 -9.16
CA TYR A 177 13.77 -5.93 -9.28
C TYR A 177 14.18 -5.12 -10.51
N MET A 178 13.41 -5.26 -11.59
CA MET A 178 13.69 -4.58 -12.86
C MET A 178 13.20 -3.13 -12.84
N ASN A 179 12.12 -2.88 -12.12
CA ASN A 179 11.51 -1.58 -11.95
C ASN A 179 10.91 -1.52 -10.53
N PRO A 180 11.62 -0.91 -9.55
CA PRO A 180 11.13 -0.76 -8.18
C PRO A 180 10.04 0.33 -8.10
N ASP A 181 9.00 0.20 -8.92
CA ASP A 181 7.88 1.13 -8.99
C ASP A 181 6.92 0.88 -7.82
N PRO A 182 6.71 1.87 -6.95
CA PRO A 182 5.68 1.86 -5.91
C PRO A 182 4.31 1.35 -6.37
N LYS A 183 3.86 1.78 -7.56
CA LYS A 183 2.53 1.46 -8.07
C LYS A 183 2.40 -0.03 -8.37
N LEU A 184 3.46 -0.61 -8.93
CA LEU A 184 3.52 -2.05 -9.21
C LEU A 184 3.48 -2.87 -7.92
N HIS A 185 4.21 -2.43 -6.89
CA HIS A 185 4.22 -3.07 -5.59
C HIS A 185 2.84 -3.03 -4.91
N GLY A 186 2.20 -1.85 -4.86
CA GLY A 186 0.88 -1.70 -4.27
C GLY A 186 -0.19 -2.52 -4.99
N MET A 187 -0.13 -2.58 -6.32
CA MET A 187 -1.02 -3.41 -7.14
C MET A 187 -0.92 -4.90 -6.78
N MET A 188 0.30 -5.45 -6.67
CA MET A 188 0.49 -6.86 -6.29
C MET A 188 -0.08 -7.17 -4.88
N VAL A 189 0.12 -6.26 -3.91
CA VAL A 189 -0.45 -6.42 -2.57
C VAL A 189 -1.99 -6.39 -2.61
N LYS A 190 -2.59 -5.51 -3.42
CA LYS A 190 -4.05 -5.45 -3.61
C LYS A 190 -4.59 -6.74 -4.23
N ASP A 191 -3.92 -7.31 -5.23
CA ASP A 191 -4.32 -8.59 -5.83
C ASP A 191 -4.26 -9.72 -4.78
N LEU A 192 -3.22 -9.76 -3.95
CA LEU A 192 -3.13 -10.74 -2.86
C LEU A 192 -4.24 -10.54 -1.81
N ARG A 193 -4.56 -9.30 -1.45
CA ARG A 193 -5.70 -9.00 -0.57
C ARG A 193 -7.03 -9.42 -1.19
N LEU A 194 -7.20 -9.28 -2.50
CA LEU A 194 -8.36 -9.79 -3.22
C LEU A 194 -8.43 -11.33 -3.11
N ALA A 195 -7.30 -12.03 -3.25
CA ALA A 195 -7.25 -13.48 -3.04
C ALA A 195 -7.63 -13.87 -1.60
N LYS A 196 -7.09 -13.18 -0.60
CA LYS A 196 -7.46 -13.37 0.81
C LYS A 196 -8.96 -13.15 1.04
N SER A 197 -9.55 -12.14 0.40
CA SER A 197 -10.98 -11.82 0.51
C SER A 197 -11.90 -12.95 0.01
N VAL A 198 -11.43 -13.73 -0.98
CA VAL A 198 -12.12 -14.91 -1.48
C VAL A 198 -12.15 -16.00 -0.41
N VAL A 199 -11.00 -16.26 0.23
CA VAL A 199 -10.87 -17.26 1.31
C VAL A 199 -11.70 -16.89 2.53
N GLU A 200 -11.67 -15.62 2.95
CA GLU A 200 -12.41 -15.16 4.12
C GLU A 200 -13.92 -15.02 3.88
N GLY A 201 -14.39 -15.23 2.63
CA GLY A 201 -15.79 -15.04 2.24
C GLY A 201 -16.28 -13.59 2.42
N LYS A 202 -15.36 -12.64 2.50
CA LYS A 202 -15.62 -11.22 2.76
C LYS A 202 -14.82 -10.41 1.75
N LEU A 203 -15.50 -9.83 0.77
CA LEU A 203 -14.89 -8.78 -0.06
C LEU A 203 -14.56 -7.59 0.85
N ILE A 204 -13.28 -7.47 1.22
CA ILE A 204 -12.77 -6.29 1.90
C ILE A 204 -12.59 -5.21 0.84
N ASN A 205 -13.65 -4.48 0.55
CA ASN A 205 -13.54 -3.20 -0.12
C ASN A 205 -13.39 -2.14 0.97
N PRO A 206 -12.23 -1.48 1.10
CA PRO A 206 -12.11 -0.34 1.99
C PRO A 206 -13.17 0.69 1.59
N GLU A 207 -13.82 1.31 2.57
CA GLU A 207 -14.81 2.34 2.32
C GLU A 207 -14.15 3.53 1.62
N SER A 208 -14.32 3.68 0.31
CA SER A 208 -13.66 4.74 -0.46
C SER A 208 -14.43 6.07 -0.43
N LYS A 209 -15.64 6.09 0.15
CA LYS A 209 -16.45 7.30 0.25
C LYS A 209 -15.93 8.17 1.40
N LEU A 210 -15.57 9.40 1.08
CA LEU A 210 -15.12 10.42 2.03
C LEU A 210 -16.23 10.84 2.98
N THR A 211 -15.82 11.36 4.14
CA THR A 211 -16.74 12.07 5.03
C THR A 211 -17.26 13.33 4.37
N ASP A 212 -18.45 13.77 4.79
CA ASP A 212 -18.84 15.15 4.60
C ASP A 212 -17.96 16.05 5.49
N TYR A 213 -17.67 17.26 5.01
CA TYR A 213 -16.86 18.23 5.74
C TYR A 213 -17.57 19.59 5.86
N ALA A 214 -17.29 20.29 6.95
CA ALA A 214 -17.73 21.67 7.13
C ALA A 214 -16.64 22.65 6.67
N LEU A 215 -17.00 23.64 5.85
CA LEU A 215 -16.13 24.80 5.61
C LEU A 215 -16.38 25.83 6.71
N ILE A 216 -15.33 26.15 7.48
CA ILE A 216 -15.41 27.17 8.53
C ILE A 216 -15.42 28.55 7.87
N THR A 217 -16.58 29.20 7.90
CA THR A 217 -16.78 30.54 7.32
C THR A 217 -16.94 31.61 8.38
N LYS A 218 -17.19 31.22 9.64
CA LYS A 218 -17.24 32.11 10.79
C LYS A 218 -16.34 31.59 11.91
N PRO A 219 -15.61 32.46 12.64
CA PRO A 219 -14.74 32.01 13.73
C PRO A 219 -15.48 31.25 14.84
N GLU A 220 -16.76 31.54 15.06
CA GLU A 220 -17.58 30.89 16.08
C GLU A 220 -17.86 29.41 15.78
N ASP A 221 -17.86 29.02 14.50
CA ASP A 221 -18.08 27.62 14.09
C ASP A 221 -16.96 26.68 14.59
N LEU A 222 -15.79 27.24 14.95
CA LEU A 222 -14.69 26.48 15.56
C LEU A 222 -15.03 25.94 16.95
N GLU A 223 -15.96 26.55 17.68
CA GLU A 223 -16.38 26.03 19.00
C GLU A 223 -17.03 24.66 18.85
N TRP A 224 -17.94 24.52 17.89
CA TRP A 224 -18.56 23.23 17.55
C TRP A 224 -17.49 22.20 17.16
N MET A 225 -16.55 22.56 16.27
CA MET A 225 -15.47 21.66 15.85
C MET A 225 -14.62 21.18 17.04
N VAL A 226 -14.24 22.10 17.94
CA VAL A 226 -13.48 21.76 19.16
C VAL A 226 -14.27 20.83 20.07
N ASP A 227 -15.57 21.03 20.23
CA ASP A 227 -16.41 20.16 21.04
C ASP A 227 -16.52 18.76 20.44
N MET A 228 -16.65 18.64 19.11
CA MET A 228 -16.63 17.35 18.41
C MET A 228 -15.30 16.61 18.59
N ILE A 229 -14.18 17.32 18.42
CA ILE A 229 -12.83 16.75 18.62
C ILE A 229 -12.65 16.29 20.07
N LYS A 230 -13.08 17.09 21.05
CA LYS A 230 -13.00 16.71 22.47
C LYS A 230 -13.86 15.50 22.80
N ALA A 231 -15.06 15.40 22.21
CA ALA A 231 -15.93 14.25 22.39
C ALA A 231 -15.33 12.96 21.81
N LYS A 232 -14.63 13.04 20.68
CA LYS A 232 -13.91 11.89 20.09
C LYS A 232 -12.60 11.58 20.81
N GLY A 233 -11.96 12.59 21.41
CA GLY A 233 -10.74 12.45 22.19
C GLY A 233 -9.46 12.31 21.35
N VAL A 234 -9.54 12.35 20.02
CA VAL A 234 -8.41 12.30 19.09
C VAL A 234 -8.83 12.94 17.76
N PHE A 235 -7.88 13.53 17.04
CA PHE A 235 -8.14 14.06 15.70
C PHE A 235 -6.87 13.98 14.83
N ALA A 236 -7.09 13.85 13.52
CA ALA A 236 -6.10 14.11 12.51
C ALA A 236 -6.17 15.57 12.03
N PHE A 237 -5.06 16.10 11.59
CA PHE A 237 -4.99 17.42 10.99
C PHE A 237 -3.92 17.45 9.90
N ASP A 238 -4.08 18.39 8.98
CA ASP A 238 -3.12 18.66 7.92
C ASP A 238 -3.05 20.16 7.64
N THR A 239 -1.93 20.63 7.11
CA THR A 239 -1.73 22.04 6.73
C THR A 239 -1.32 22.18 5.27
N GLU A 240 -2.08 22.99 4.55
CA GLU A 240 -1.72 23.36 3.18
C GLU A 240 -0.98 24.68 3.18
N SER A 241 0.13 24.75 2.44
CA SER A 241 0.89 25.97 2.25
C SER A 241 1.07 26.26 0.76
N ARG A 242 1.37 27.50 0.43
CA ARG A 242 1.55 27.90 -0.98
C ARG A 242 2.61 27.07 -1.69
N SER A 243 3.68 26.69 -0.99
CA SER A 243 4.77 25.84 -1.47
C SER A 243 5.51 25.21 -0.29
N LEU A 244 6.43 24.27 -0.56
CA LEU A 244 7.09 23.46 0.47
C LEU A 244 7.86 24.22 1.56
N PRO A 245 8.58 25.34 1.30
CA PRO A 245 9.39 25.99 2.33
C PRO A 245 8.56 26.65 3.45
N TRP A 246 8.18 25.88 4.47
CA TRP A 246 7.32 26.29 5.60
C TRP A 246 7.76 27.57 6.33
N SER A 247 9.04 27.94 6.23
CA SER A 247 9.58 29.14 6.88
C SER A 247 9.26 30.45 6.15
N LYS A 248 8.89 30.36 4.86
CA LYS A 248 8.69 31.50 3.94
C LYS A 248 7.28 31.57 3.37
N GLU A 249 6.64 30.43 3.17
CA GLU A 249 5.37 30.36 2.45
C GLU A 249 4.18 30.60 3.38
N PRO A 250 3.11 31.27 2.92
CA PRO A 250 1.88 31.38 3.69
C PRO A 250 1.16 30.03 3.77
N MET A 251 0.55 29.77 4.94
CA MET A 251 -0.41 28.68 5.13
C MET A 251 -1.76 29.06 4.49
N MET A 252 -2.23 28.23 3.56
CA MET A 252 -3.45 28.39 2.78
C MET A 252 -4.68 27.98 3.57
N CYS A 253 -4.68 26.78 4.14
CA CYS A 253 -5.74 26.26 4.99
C CYS A 253 -5.19 25.26 6.02
N MET A 254 -6.03 24.92 7.00
CA MET A 254 -5.84 23.78 7.88
C MET A 254 -7.06 22.88 7.80
N THR A 255 -6.86 21.57 7.81
CA THR A 255 -7.96 20.61 7.85
C THR A 255 -7.90 19.78 9.12
N PHE A 256 -9.07 19.33 9.55
CA PHE A 256 -9.28 18.59 10.78
C PHE A 256 -10.19 17.42 10.49
N CYS A 257 -9.88 16.24 11.04
CA CYS A 257 -10.69 15.05 10.90
C CYS A 257 -10.74 14.31 12.24
N TRP A 258 -11.94 13.99 12.74
CA TRP A 258 -12.14 13.30 14.03
C TRP A 258 -12.91 11.98 13.89
N GLY A 259 -13.03 11.50 12.65
CA GLY A 259 -13.77 10.29 12.33
C GLY A 259 -13.87 10.10 10.82
N TYR A 260 -14.48 8.99 10.42
CA TYR A 260 -14.80 8.67 9.04
C TYR A 260 -16.10 7.86 9.03
N GLY A 261 -16.82 7.88 7.92
CA GLY A 261 -18.09 7.18 7.77
C GLY A 261 -19.11 8.01 6.98
N LYS A 262 -20.19 7.36 6.56
CA LYS A 262 -21.28 8.02 5.82
C LYS A 262 -22.19 8.80 6.77
N ASP A 263 -22.74 9.89 6.24
CA ASP A 263 -23.90 10.62 6.79
C ASP A 263 -23.64 11.39 8.10
N GLU A 264 -22.37 11.65 8.44
CA GLU A 264 -21.96 12.55 9.51
C GLU A 264 -20.85 13.49 9.02
N ILE A 265 -20.84 14.73 9.51
CA ILE A 265 -19.72 15.64 9.29
C ILE A 265 -18.62 15.29 10.29
N THR A 266 -17.54 14.64 9.83
CA THR A 266 -16.39 14.28 10.67
C THR A 266 -15.11 15.01 10.30
N ALA A 267 -15.18 15.97 9.39
CA ALA A 267 -14.07 16.84 9.04
C ALA A 267 -14.46 18.31 8.93
N ALA A 268 -13.48 19.19 9.04
CA ALA A 268 -13.64 20.61 8.80
C ALA A 268 -12.41 21.22 8.12
N VAL A 269 -12.65 22.22 7.29
CA VAL A 269 -11.63 23.02 6.61
C VAL A 269 -11.67 24.44 7.16
N LEU A 270 -10.52 24.93 7.64
CA LEU A 270 -10.31 26.29 8.07
C LEU A 270 -9.41 27.02 7.04
N PRO A 271 -9.99 27.79 6.10
CA PRO A 271 -9.21 28.55 5.13
C PRO A 271 -8.56 29.76 5.81
N PHE A 272 -7.33 30.11 5.43
CA PHE A 272 -6.65 31.33 5.87
C PHE A 272 -6.47 32.34 4.74
N TYR A 273 -6.49 31.87 3.50
CA TYR A 273 -6.57 32.67 2.30
C TYR A 273 -7.63 32.09 1.37
N ASN A 274 -8.36 32.96 0.69
CA ASN A 274 -9.33 32.58 -0.34
C ASN A 274 -8.88 33.13 -1.70
N HIS A 275 -9.30 32.45 -2.77
CA HIS A 275 -9.15 32.95 -4.13
C HIS A 275 -10.23 34.02 -4.41
N ASP A 276 -9.83 35.16 -4.99
CA ASP A 276 -10.78 36.18 -5.42
C ASP A 276 -11.30 35.82 -6.82
N SER A 277 -12.58 35.45 -6.91
CA SER A 277 -13.22 35.11 -8.19
C SER A 277 -13.54 36.33 -9.06
N GLU A 278 -13.38 37.57 -8.57
CA GLU A 278 -13.88 38.78 -9.24
C GLU A 278 -12.78 39.75 -9.73
N GLY A 279 -11.49 39.40 -9.59
CA GLY A 279 -10.37 40.26 -9.98
C GLY A 279 -9.54 39.73 -11.16
N GLU A 280 -9.20 40.60 -12.11
CA GLU A 280 -8.15 40.33 -13.12
C GLU A 280 -6.74 40.18 -12.48
N ASP A 281 -6.60 40.55 -11.20
CA ASP A 281 -5.39 40.42 -10.39
C ASP A 281 -5.59 39.30 -9.34
N TRP A 282 -5.14 38.10 -9.68
CA TRP A 282 -5.12 36.91 -8.81
C TRP A 282 -4.22 37.16 -7.58
N LYS A 283 -4.78 37.72 -6.50
CA LYS A 283 -4.07 38.02 -5.24
C LYS A 283 -4.70 37.25 -4.08
N LEU A 284 -3.87 36.51 -3.35
CA LEU A 284 -4.25 35.88 -2.08
C LEU A 284 -4.82 36.92 -1.11
N LYS A 285 -6.10 36.77 -0.74
CA LYS A 285 -6.75 37.62 0.25
C LYS A 285 -6.88 36.86 1.58
N PRO A 286 -6.40 37.43 2.71
CA PRO A 286 -6.62 36.84 4.02
C PRO A 286 -8.12 36.67 4.28
N THR A 287 -8.54 35.48 4.71
CA THR A 287 -9.95 35.18 5.03
C THR A 287 -10.39 35.89 6.30
N TRP A 288 -9.48 36.06 7.26
CA TRP A 288 -9.77 36.56 8.60
C TRP A 288 -9.16 37.92 8.87
N ASN A 289 -9.92 38.80 9.51
CA ASN A 289 -9.36 40.02 10.08
C ASN A 289 -8.49 39.69 11.33
N TYR A 290 -7.79 40.69 11.87
CA TYR A 290 -6.89 40.50 13.01
C TYR A 290 -7.60 40.00 14.28
N GLY A 291 -8.81 40.48 14.55
CA GLY A 291 -9.62 40.06 15.71
C GLY A 291 -10.04 38.61 15.60
N ASP A 292 -10.58 38.23 14.45
CA ASP A 292 -11.01 36.86 14.14
C ASP A 292 -9.82 35.90 14.23
N ARG A 293 -8.67 36.28 13.65
CA ARG A 293 -7.46 35.46 13.72
C ARG A 293 -7.00 35.21 15.15
N ASN A 294 -7.03 36.22 16.02
CA ASN A 294 -6.69 36.05 17.43
C ASN A 294 -7.69 35.13 18.16
N TYR A 295 -8.98 35.24 17.82
CA TYR A 295 -10.01 34.35 18.35
C TYR A 295 -9.78 32.89 17.92
N ILE A 296 -9.57 32.67 16.62
CA ILE A 296 -9.24 31.36 16.03
C ILE A 296 -8.03 30.73 16.75
N ILE A 297 -6.94 31.47 16.91
CA ILE A 297 -5.74 30.98 17.62
C ILE A 297 -6.08 30.56 19.05
N LYS A 298 -6.85 31.38 19.77
CA LYS A 298 -7.29 31.07 21.15
C LYS A 298 -8.09 29.77 21.20
N ILE A 299 -8.99 29.55 20.24
CA ILE A 299 -9.81 28.34 20.18
C ILE A 299 -8.96 27.11 19.85
N LEU A 300 -8.13 27.18 18.81
CA LEU A 300 -7.29 26.05 18.37
C LEU A 300 -6.26 25.62 19.43
N LYS A 301 -5.76 26.54 20.28
CA LYS A 301 -4.91 26.16 21.43
C LYS A 301 -5.57 25.15 22.36
N ARG A 302 -6.91 25.17 22.49
CA ARG A 302 -7.66 24.22 23.35
C ARG A 302 -7.53 22.76 22.91
N ILE A 303 -7.19 22.49 21.65
CA ILE A 303 -6.99 21.12 21.13
C ILE A 303 -5.52 20.83 20.86
N PHE A 304 -4.76 21.78 20.33
CA PHE A 304 -3.35 21.57 19.99
C PHE A 304 -2.44 21.55 21.23
N GLU A 305 -2.65 22.45 22.18
CA GLU A 305 -1.79 22.57 23.37
C GLU A 305 -2.21 21.64 24.51
N ASP A 306 -3.39 21.01 24.43
CA ASP A 306 -3.88 20.04 25.41
C ASP A 306 -3.07 18.73 25.33
N PRO A 307 -2.37 18.30 26.41
CA PRO A 307 -1.58 17.08 26.39
C PRO A 307 -2.42 15.79 26.38
N HIS A 308 -3.71 15.85 26.69
CA HIS A 308 -4.59 14.69 26.82
C HIS A 308 -5.31 14.31 25.52
N ILE A 309 -5.30 15.19 24.53
CA ILE A 309 -5.86 14.93 23.20
C ILE A 309 -4.71 14.52 22.28
N PRO A 310 -4.61 13.25 21.83
CA PRO A 310 -3.62 12.84 20.84
C PRO A 310 -3.91 13.46 19.47
N LYS A 311 -2.87 13.66 18.68
CA LYS A 311 -2.98 14.19 17.33
C LYS A 311 -2.40 13.23 16.31
N ILE A 312 -3.04 13.16 15.15
CA ILE A 312 -2.66 12.32 14.04
C ILE A 312 -2.27 13.23 12.88
N ALA A 313 -1.19 12.91 12.17
CA ALA A 313 -0.89 13.51 10.87
C ALA A 313 0.03 12.56 10.08
N HIS A 314 0.39 12.96 8.87
CA HIS A 314 1.39 12.28 8.06
C HIS A 314 2.61 13.19 7.93
N ASN A 315 3.79 12.77 8.39
CA ASN A 315 4.97 13.65 8.51
C ASN A 315 4.70 14.88 9.41
N ILE A 316 4.14 14.64 10.60
CA ILE A 316 3.57 15.65 11.52
C ILE A 316 4.54 16.78 11.90
N LYS A 317 5.85 16.50 11.82
CA LYS A 317 6.92 17.47 12.09
C LYS A 317 6.80 18.69 11.17
N TYR A 318 6.40 18.50 9.91
CA TYR A 318 6.20 19.60 8.96
C TYR A 318 5.09 20.54 9.42
N ASP A 319 3.90 20.01 9.71
CA ASP A 319 2.75 20.79 10.16
C ASP A 319 3.00 21.49 11.48
N MET A 320 3.76 20.87 12.39
CA MET A 320 4.20 21.51 13.63
C MET A 320 5.00 22.80 13.36
N CYS A 321 5.86 22.82 12.34
CA CYS A 321 6.60 24.02 11.93
C CYS A 321 5.65 25.07 11.35
N VAL A 322 4.75 24.67 10.44
CA VAL A 322 3.76 25.58 9.82
C VAL A 322 2.88 26.24 10.89
N ILE A 323 2.27 25.44 11.77
CA ILE A 323 1.37 25.92 12.83
C ILE A 323 2.10 26.86 13.79
N LEU A 324 3.31 26.50 14.24
CA LEU A 324 4.07 27.36 15.14
C LEU A 324 4.44 28.68 14.47
N LYS A 325 4.87 28.65 13.20
CA LYS A 325 5.25 29.82 12.41
C LYS A 325 4.09 30.79 12.21
N HIS A 326 2.92 30.29 11.83
CA HIS A 326 1.79 31.14 11.42
C HIS A 326 0.84 31.51 12.57
N MET A 327 0.82 30.72 13.64
CA MET A 327 -0.17 30.85 14.72
C MET A 327 0.44 30.95 16.11
N GLY A 328 1.72 30.62 16.29
CA GLY A 328 2.35 30.58 17.61
C GLY A 328 1.74 29.51 18.53
N ILE A 329 1.13 28.48 17.96
CA ILE A 329 0.49 27.36 18.67
C ILE A 329 1.50 26.21 18.79
N LYS A 330 1.57 25.60 19.97
CA LYS A 330 2.39 24.40 20.20
C LYS A 330 1.55 23.13 20.05
N THR A 331 2.02 22.16 19.27
CA THR A 331 1.39 20.85 19.16
C THR A 331 1.87 19.94 20.29
N ASN A 332 1.13 19.86 21.40
CA ASN A 332 1.44 19.05 22.57
C ASN A 332 0.73 17.68 22.54
N GLY A 333 0.94 16.85 23.56
CA GLY A 333 0.32 15.52 23.68
C GLY A 333 1.00 14.44 22.85
N PHE A 334 0.35 13.27 22.81
CA PHE A 334 0.83 12.12 22.05
C PHE A 334 0.62 12.34 20.55
N LEU A 335 1.59 11.95 19.73
CA LEU A 335 1.62 12.20 18.29
C LEU A 335 1.61 10.86 17.54
N PHE A 336 0.65 10.69 16.66
CA PHE A 336 0.57 9.57 15.74
C PHE A 336 0.99 10.06 14.35
N ASP A 337 2.24 9.76 13.97
CA ASP A 337 2.73 10.03 12.63
C ASP A 337 2.58 8.77 11.78
N THR A 338 1.61 8.79 10.86
CA THR A 338 1.27 7.59 10.07
C THR A 338 2.40 7.13 9.15
N MET A 339 3.29 8.04 8.71
CA MET A 339 4.48 7.70 7.94
C MET A 339 5.42 6.84 8.79
N LEU A 340 5.70 7.28 10.03
CA LEU A 340 6.59 6.58 10.95
C LEU A 340 5.97 5.28 11.49
N MET A 341 4.65 5.27 11.70
CA MET A 341 3.92 4.06 12.08
C MET A 341 4.05 2.99 11.00
N HIS A 342 3.87 3.35 9.73
CA HIS A 342 4.03 2.41 8.62
C HIS A 342 5.49 1.97 8.48
N HIS A 343 6.47 2.88 8.55
CA HIS A 343 7.90 2.53 8.48
C HIS A 343 8.31 1.48 9.54
N LEU A 344 7.77 1.57 10.76
CA LEU A 344 8.03 0.55 11.79
C LEU A 344 7.43 -0.81 11.49
N LEU A 345 6.29 -0.85 10.81
CA LEU A 345 5.65 -2.10 10.39
C LEU A 345 6.37 -2.69 9.17
N TRP A 346 6.77 -1.84 8.22
CA TRP A 346 7.44 -2.21 6.97
C TRP A 346 8.42 -1.12 6.56
N GLU A 347 9.72 -1.41 6.61
CA GLU A 347 10.80 -0.44 6.35
C GLU A 347 11.02 -0.14 4.85
N HIS A 348 10.77 -1.11 3.97
CA HIS A 348 11.18 -1.03 2.56
C HIS A 348 10.19 -0.36 1.59
N PRO A 349 8.85 -0.55 1.71
CA PRO A 349 7.92 0.10 0.79
C PRO A 349 7.95 1.62 0.94
N PRO A 350 7.44 2.38 -0.05
CA PRO A 350 7.24 3.81 0.12
C PRO A 350 6.33 4.12 1.32
N HIS A 351 6.49 5.31 1.87
CA HIS A 351 5.73 5.74 3.05
C HIS A 351 4.92 7.00 2.80
N ASP A 352 4.86 7.49 1.56
CA ASP A 352 4.09 8.67 1.19
C ASP A 352 2.59 8.45 1.36
N LEU A 353 1.88 9.49 1.80
CA LEU A 353 0.46 9.44 2.11
C LEU A 353 -0.37 8.90 0.95
N GLU A 354 -0.14 9.38 -0.27
CA GLU A 354 -0.88 8.94 -1.46
C GLU A 354 -0.74 7.44 -1.72
N TYR A 355 0.50 6.93 -1.64
CA TYR A 355 0.79 5.52 -1.83
C TYR A 355 0.11 4.66 -0.76
N LEU A 356 0.20 5.07 0.51
CA LEU A 356 -0.40 4.34 1.62
C LEU A 356 -1.94 4.40 1.59
N SER A 357 -2.51 5.54 1.22
CA SER A 357 -3.95 5.74 1.06
C SER A 357 -4.49 4.84 -0.04
N ASP A 358 -3.79 4.79 -1.19
CA ASP A 358 -4.20 3.88 -2.24
C ASP A 358 -4.06 2.40 -1.81
N LEU A 359 -2.94 2.04 -1.17
CA LEU A 359 -2.66 0.67 -0.73
C LEU A 359 -3.68 0.14 0.29
N GLU A 360 -3.96 0.91 1.34
CA GLU A 360 -4.79 0.47 2.47
C GLU A 360 -6.27 0.84 2.30
N LEU A 361 -6.57 1.96 1.63
CA LEU A 361 -7.91 2.54 1.57
C LEU A 361 -8.50 2.55 0.15
N ASN A 362 -7.73 2.11 -0.85
CA ASN A 362 -8.15 2.04 -2.26
C ASN A 362 -8.70 3.37 -2.80
N THR A 363 -8.05 4.48 -2.42
CA THR A 363 -8.44 5.84 -2.84
C THR A 363 -8.12 6.15 -4.30
N GLY A 364 -7.25 5.36 -4.95
CA GLY A 364 -6.69 5.72 -6.24
C GLY A 364 -5.76 6.95 -6.15
N ASP A 365 -5.46 7.50 -7.32
CA ASP A 365 -4.63 8.70 -7.50
C ASP A 365 -5.50 9.97 -7.32
N TYR A 366 -5.85 10.27 -6.06
CA TYR A 366 -6.80 11.34 -5.74
C TYR A 366 -6.23 12.75 -5.94
N SER A 367 -4.91 12.89 -5.95
CA SER A 367 -4.20 14.14 -6.23
C SER A 367 -4.04 14.42 -7.72
N LYS A 368 -4.40 13.46 -8.60
CA LYS A 368 -4.16 13.55 -10.04
C LYS A 368 -4.64 14.84 -10.70
N GLU A 369 -5.84 15.30 -10.37
CA GLU A 369 -6.39 16.53 -10.97
C GLU A 369 -5.65 17.77 -10.49
N LEU A 370 -5.27 17.82 -9.21
CA LEU A 370 -4.44 18.87 -8.62
C LEU A 370 -3.04 18.89 -9.26
N HIS A 371 -2.42 17.72 -9.41
CA HIS A 371 -1.11 17.55 -10.04
C HIS A 371 -1.05 17.92 -11.53
N LYS A 372 -2.18 17.97 -12.24
CA LYS A 372 -2.21 18.55 -13.60
C LYS A 372 -1.89 20.05 -13.60
N ILE A 373 -2.25 20.75 -12.51
CA ILE A 373 -2.01 22.18 -12.32
C ILE A 373 -0.61 22.39 -11.75
N THR A 374 -0.34 21.80 -10.59
CA THR A 374 0.90 22.04 -9.84
C THR A 374 2.11 21.28 -10.38
N GLY A 375 1.92 20.25 -11.21
CA GLY A 375 2.93 19.22 -11.39
C GLY A 375 3.06 18.35 -10.14
N SER A 376 4.05 17.45 -10.14
CA SER A 376 4.38 16.59 -8.99
C SER A 376 5.87 16.70 -8.63
N GLY A 377 6.19 16.40 -7.37
CA GLY A 377 7.57 16.41 -6.85
C GLY A 377 7.95 17.68 -6.08
N TYR A 378 9.24 17.80 -5.75
CA TYR A 378 9.75 18.87 -4.87
C TYR A 378 9.68 20.29 -5.46
N VAL A 379 9.69 20.42 -6.78
CA VAL A 379 9.59 21.70 -7.47
C VAL A 379 8.28 21.70 -8.24
N LEU A 380 7.30 22.40 -7.70
CA LEU A 380 5.99 22.53 -8.33
C LEU A 380 6.07 23.47 -9.54
N LYS A 381 5.39 23.11 -10.62
CA LYS A 381 5.12 23.93 -11.80
C LYS A 381 4.24 25.13 -11.46
N ALA A 382 3.29 24.93 -10.54
CA ALA A 382 2.44 25.99 -10.00
C ALA A 382 2.25 25.76 -8.50
N THR A 383 2.16 26.84 -7.75
CA THR A 383 1.96 26.83 -6.30
C THR A 383 0.49 26.68 -5.94
N TYR A 384 0.19 26.30 -4.69
CA TYR A 384 -1.17 25.92 -4.27
C TYR A 384 -2.16 27.08 -4.28
N ASP A 385 -1.66 28.32 -4.29
CA ASP A 385 -2.44 29.51 -4.58
C ASP A 385 -2.94 29.59 -6.02
N ASN A 386 -2.64 28.64 -6.92
CA ASN A 386 -3.22 28.58 -8.27
C ASN A 386 -4.27 27.47 -8.41
N ILE A 387 -4.58 26.75 -7.33
CA ILE A 387 -5.54 25.66 -7.34
C ILE A 387 -6.91 26.23 -6.97
N PRO A 388 -7.96 25.99 -7.76
CA PRO A 388 -9.31 26.38 -7.39
C PRO A 388 -9.73 25.80 -6.03
N ASP A 389 -10.43 26.59 -5.24
CA ASP A 389 -10.82 26.24 -3.89
C ASP A 389 -11.68 24.95 -3.84
N GLU A 390 -12.58 24.77 -4.81
CA GLU A 390 -13.39 23.57 -4.99
C GLU A 390 -12.59 22.28 -5.25
N MET A 391 -11.29 22.42 -5.57
CA MET A 391 -10.35 21.30 -5.71
C MET A 391 -9.43 21.19 -4.50
N LEU A 392 -8.95 22.32 -3.97
CA LEU A 392 -8.01 22.34 -2.84
C LEU A 392 -8.67 21.86 -1.54
N TRP A 393 -9.90 22.30 -1.22
CA TRP A 393 -10.53 21.91 0.04
C TRP A 393 -10.82 20.41 0.13
N PRO A 394 -11.42 19.75 -0.90
CA PRO A 394 -11.60 18.31 -0.86
C PRO A 394 -10.27 17.56 -0.76
N TYR A 395 -9.24 17.98 -1.50
CA TYR A 395 -7.90 17.39 -1.42
C TYR A 395 -7.34 17.43 0.02
N ALA A 396 -7.36 18.61 0.65
CA ALA A 396 -6.83 18.78 2.00
C ALA A 396 -7.64 18.01 3.07
N VAL A 397 -8.95 17.81 2.84
CA VAL A 397 -9.78 16.93 3.69
C VAL A 397 -9.37 15.48 3.52
N MET A 398 -9.10 15.05 2.29
CA MET A 398 -8.62 13.69 2.01
C MET A 398 -7.31 13.40 2.74
N ASP A 399 -6.37 14.35 2.79
CA ASP A 399 -5.10 14.14 3.47
C ASP A 399 -5.29 13.90 4.98
N ALA A 400 -6.09 14.73 5.65
CA ALA A 400 -6.41 14.54 7.06
C ALA A 400 -7.24 13.28 7.34
N GLU A 401 -8.25 12.98 6.52
CA GLU A 401 -9.08 11.77 6.68
C GLU A 401 -8.26 10.49 6.44
N ASN A 402 -7.43 10.47 5.39
CA ASN A 402 -6.56 9.35 5.10
C ASN A 402 -5.57 9.12 6.25
N ALA A 403 -4.95 10.17 6.78
CA ALA A 403 -4.10 10.05 7.97
C ALA A 403 -4.88 9.46 9.18
N TYR A 404 -6.12 9.90 9.42
CA TYR A 404 -6.97 9.33 10.48
C TYR A 404 -7.21 7.83 10.27
N ARG A 405 -7.60 7.43 9.06
CA ARG A 405 -7.94 6.04 8.71
C ARG A 405 -6.72 5.12 8.70
N LEU A 406 -5.57 5.62 8.24
CA LEU A 406 -4.29 4.93 8.30
C LEU A 406 -3.87 4.69 9.75
N MET A 407 -4.05 5.67 10.64
CA MET A 407 -3.79 5.47 12.07
C MET A 407 -4.67 4.35 12.63
N MET A 408 -5.97 4.33 12.34
CA MET A 408 -6.87 3.26 12.77
C MET A 408 -6.46 1.88 12.25
N THR A 409 -5.80 1.83 11.09
CA THR A 409 -5.28 0.61 10.48
C THR A 409 -3.96 0.16 11.11
N TYR A 410 -3.01 1.09 11.31
CA TYR A 410 -1.65 0.77 11.75
C TYR A 410 -1.52 0.63 13.25
N PHE A 411 -2.31 1.37 14.03
CA PHE A 411 -2.27 1.30 15.49
C PHE A 411 -2.47 -0.12 16.07
N PRO A 412 -3.51 -0.88 15.67
CA PRO A 412 -3.68 -2.25 16.16
C PRO A 412 -2.55 -3.18 15.70
N ARG A 413 -2.03 -3.00 14.47
CA ARG A 413 -0.91 -3.80 13.94
C ARG A 413 0.38 -3.55 14.74
N LEU A 414 0.68 -2.29 15.07
CA LEU A 414 1.83 -1.94 15.91
C LEU A 414 1.66 -2.48 17.33
N LYS A 415 0.47 -2.34 17.92
CA LYS A 415 0.19 -2.84 19.27
C LYS A 415 0.24 -4.36 19.39
N ALA A 416 0.03 -5.10 18.32
CA ALA A 416 0.16 -6.55 18.32
C ALA A 416 1.60 -7.02 18.64
N SER A 417 2.60 -6.19 18.38
CA SER A 417 4.00 -6.43 18.77
C SER A 417 4.42 -5.51 19.91
N ALA A 418 4.61 -6.09 21.10
CA ALA A 418 5.07 -5.34 22.27
C ALA A 418 6.39 -4.58 22.02
N ASN A 419 7.29 -5.17 21.23
CA ASN A 419 8.58 -4.56 20.87
C ASN A 419 8.41 -3.36 19.94
N LEU A 420 7.56 -3.47 18.90
CA LEU A 420 7.33 -2.36 17.97
C LEU A 420 6.59 -1.21 18.66
N TRP A 421 5.61 -1.52 19.51
CA TRP A 421 4.88 -0.50 20.26
C TRP A 421 5.82 0.24 21.24
N LYS A 422 6.66 -0.50 21.97
CA LYS A 422 7.68 0.10 22.84
C LYS A 422 8.64 0.99 22.06
N LEU A 423 9.14 0.53 20.92
CA LEU A 423 10.03 1.30 20.05
C LEU A 423 9.35 2.59 19.55
N TYR A 424 8.07 2.52 19.17
CA TYR A 424 7.32 3.71 18.79
C TYR A 424 7.23 4.73 19.93
N GLN A 425 6.88 4.28 21.14
CA GLN A 425 6.67 5.15 22.29
C GLN A 425 7.95 5.76 22.86
N GLU A 426 9.02 4.98 22.97
CA GLU A 426 10.22 5.37 23.70
C GLU A 426 11.27 6.05 22.81
N GLU A 427 11.29 5.74 21.51
CA GLU A 427 12.31 6.24 20.59
C GLU A 427 11.71 7.10 19.48
N VAL A 428 10.79 6.54 18.67
CA VAL A 428 10.28 7.21 17.47
C VAL A 428 9.44 8.44 17.80
N HIS A 429 8.51 8.33 18.76
CA HIS A 429 7.63 9.43 19.16
C HIS A 429 8.41 10.63 19.73
N PRO A 430 9.36 10.46 20.67
CA PRO A 430 10.22 11.57 21.10
C PRO A 430 11.06 12.17 19.95
N PHE A 431 11.52 11.33 19.02
CA PHE A 431 12.35 11.77 17.90
C PHE A 431 11.64 12.75 16.96
N ILE A 432 10.30 12.66 16.80
CA ILE A 432 9.50 13.65 16.06
C ILE A 432 9.80 15.08 16.54
N ARG A 433 9.80 15.28 17.88
CA ARG A 433 10.04 16.61 18.47
C ARG A 433 11.50 17.04 18.36
N THR A 434 12.43 16.08 18.34
CA THR A 434 13.86 16.35 18.11
C THR A 434 14.10 16.83 16.68
N LEU A 435 13.54 16.14 15.68
CA LEU A 435 13.61 16.54 14.27
C LEU A 435 12.96 17.89 14.02
N PHE A 436 11.80 18.13 14.64
CA PHE A 436 11.13 19.43 14.60
C PHE A 436 12.06 20.55 15.07
N LYS A 437 12.73 20.37 16.23
CA LYS A 437 13.68 21.37 16.75
C LYS A 437 14.88 21.55 15.82
N ALA A 438 15.45 20.46 15.31
CA ALA A 438 16.60 20.52 14.42
C ALA A 438 16.29 21.34 13.15
N GLU A 439 15.14 21.11 12.51
CA GLU A 439 14.70 21.90 11.36
C GLU A 439 14.33 23.34 11.72
N TRP A 440 13.66 23.55 12.86
CA TRP A 440 13.26 24.87 13.31
C TRP A 440 14.45 25.80 13.56
N TYR A 441 15.50 25.29 14.21
CA TYR A 441 16.69 26.08 14.50
C TYR A 441 17.65 26.16 13.30
N GLY A 442 17.65 25.16 12.44
CA GLY A 442 18.55 25.08 11.28
C GLY A 442 20.03 25.07 11.67
N CYS A 443 20.88 25.37 10.69
CA CYS A 443 22.31 25.54 10.89
C CYS A 443 22.74 26.90 10.32
N ARG A 444 23.62 27.61 11.02
CA ARG A 444 24.19 28.88 10.54
C ARG A 444 25.30 28.57 9.53
N LEU A 445 25.19 29.12 8.33
CA LEU A 445 26.21 29.00 7.29
C LEU A 445 27.09 30.25 7.27
N ASP A 446 28.39 30.05 7.10
CA ASP A 446 29.31 31.13 6.76
C ASP A 446 29.30 31.32 5.23
N HIS A 447 29.12 32.56 4.79
CA HIS A 447 28.99 32.92 3.37
C HIS A 447 30.17 33.78 2.89
N THR A 448 31.20 33.99 3.73
CA THR A 448 32.40 34.75 3.36
C THR A 448 33.40 33.96 2.54
#